data_AF-A0A949Z978-F1
#
_entry.id   AF-A0A949Z978-F1
#
_cell.length_a   1.000
_cell.length_b   1.000
_cell.length_c   1.000
_cell.angle_alpha   90.00
_cell.angle_beta   90.00
_cell.angle_gamma   90.00
#
_symmetry.space_group_name_H-M   'P 1'
#
loop_
_entity.id
_entity.type
_entity.pdbx_description
1 polymer ?
#
loop_
_entity_poly.entity_id
_entity_poly.type
_entity_poly.pdbx_seq_one_letter_code
_entity_poly.pdbx_strand_id
1 'polypeptide(L)'
;MSQKKVLIVWGGWEGHEPGKCAAIVEKTLVEEGFVVAKENQTSVFADSNLARFDLIIPIISMGNIADAESKNLSAVVESGVGLAGFHGGMGDSFRLNTDYQFMTGGQWVAHPGNIISYRINI
;
A
#
# COMPACT_ATOMS: atom_id res chain seq x y z
N MET A 1 5.57 -6.38 -25.62
CA MET A 1 6.14 -6.28 -24.26
C MET A 1 5.43 -7.29 -23.38
N SER A 2 6.08 -7.91 -22.39
CA SER A 2 5.38 -8.79 -21.45
C SER A 2 4.37 -7.98 -20.63
N GLN A 3 3.23 -8.57 -20.31
CA GLN A 3 2.20 -7.93 -19.50
C GLN A 3 2.76 -7.65 -18.09
N LYS A 4 2.59 -6.42 -17.60
CA LYS A 4 3.12 -5.96 -16.31
C LYS A 4 2.25 -6.48 -15.17
N LYS A 5 2.89 -6.91 -14.07
CA LYS A 5 2.25 -7.52 -12.91
C LYS A 5 2.23 -6.55 -11.73
N VAL A 6 1.08 -6.39 -11.10
CA VAL A 6 0.89 -5.52 -9.93
C VAL A 6 0.40 -6.34 -8.74
N LEU A 7 0.98 -6.10 -7.56
CA LEU A 7 0.46 -6.61 -6.29
C LEU A 7 -0.22 -5.48 -5.54
N ILE A 8 -1.49 -5.65 -5.19
CA ILE A 8 -2.19 -4.80 -4.23
C ILE A 8 -2.26 -5.56 -2.90
N VAL A 9 -1.83 -4.93 -1.81
CA VAL A 9 -1.99 -5.48 -0.46
C VAL A 9 -2.85 -4.53 0.35
N TRP A 10 -4.00 -5.00 0.83
CA TRP A 10 -4.98 -4.14 1.48
C TRP A 10 -5.32 -4.61 2.90
N GLY A 11 -5.68 -3.68 3.77
CA GLY A 11 -6.08 -3.98 5.15
C GLY A 11 -5.94 -2.79 6.07
N GLY A 12 -5.71 -3.05 7.35
CA GLY A 12 -5.60 -1.99 8.36
C GLY A 12 -6.97 -1.50 8.84
N TRP A 13 -7.12 -0.19 9.03
CA TRP A 13 -8.35 0.37 9.60
C TRP A 13 -9.54 0.37 8.62
N GLU A 14 -10.60 -0.34 8.96
CA GLU A 14 -11.83 -0.45 8.15
C GLU A 14 -12.55 0.89 7.91
N GLY A 15 -12.32 1.92 8.74
CA GLY A 15 -12.85 3.26 8.50
C GLY A 15 -12.33 3.93 7.22
N HIS A 16 -11.21 3.45 6.68
CA HIS A 16 -10.68 3.84 5.36
C HIS A 16 -11.16 2.93 4.22
N GLU A 17 -12.04 1.97 4.50
CA GLU A 17 -12.61 1.04 3.52
C GLU A 17 -11.57 0.37 2.59
N PRO A 18 -10.48 -0.21 3.13
CA PRO A 18 -9.31 -0.61 2.34
C PRO A 18 -9.66 -1.61 1.22
N GLY A 19 -10.58 -2.54 1.48
CA GLY A 19 -11.06 -3.49 0.47
C GLY A 19 -11.81 -2.84 -0.70
N LYS A 20 -12.62 -1.79 -0.43
CA LYS A 20 -13.31 -1.04 -1.50
C LYS A 20 -12.32 -0.22 -2.31
N CYS A 21 -11.37 0.44 -1.64
CA CYS A 21 -10.29 1.16 -2.32
C CYS A 21 -9.46 0.22 -3.21
N ALA A 22 -9.09 -0.96 -2.71
CA ALA A 22 -8.38 -1.97 -3.48
C ALA A 22 -9.15 -2.44 -4.71
N ALA A 23 -10.47 -2.62 -4.61
CA ALA A 23 -11.32 -3.01 -5.74
C ALA A 23 -11.38 -1.92 -6.83
N ILE A 24 -11.41 -0.64 -6.45
CA ILE A 24 -11.37 0.48 -7.40
C ILE A 24 -10.02 0.49 -8.15
N VAL A 25 -8.92 0.41 -7.41
CA VAL A 25 -7.57 0.43 -7.99
C VAL A 25 -7.32 -0.78 -8.89
N GLU A 26 -7.73 -1.97 -8.45
CA GLU A 26 -7.67 -3.19 -9.28
C GLU A 26 -8.42 -3.01 -10.59
N LYS A 27 -9.67 -2.53 -10.54
CA LYS A 27 -10.48 -2.32 -11.73
C LYS A 27 -9.76 -1.39 -12.72
N THR A 28 -9.26 -0.25 -12.26
CA THR A 28 -8.53 0.69 -13.11
C THR A 28 -7.29 0.06 -13.74
N LEU A 29 -6.49 -0.67 -12.96
CA LEU A 29 -5.28 -1.33 -13.48
C LEU A 29 -5.58 -2.44 -14.49
N VAL A 30 -6.63 -3.22 -14.26
CA VAL A 30 -7.07 -4.26 -15.21
C VAL A 30 -7.55 -3.63 -16.52
N GLU A 31 -8.30 -2.52 -16.45
CA GLU A 31 -8.74 -1.76 -17.63
C GLU A 31 -7.56 -1.19 -18.44
N GLU A 32 -6.46 -0.83 -17.77
CA GLU A 32 -5.20 -0.40 -18.39
C GLU A 32 -4.30 -1.57 -18.84
N GLY A 33 -4.74 -2.82 -18.69
CA GLY A 33 -4.07 -4.01 -19.22
C GLY A 33 -3.02 -4.65 -18.31
N PHE A 34 -2.97 -4.31 -17.03
CA PHE A 34 -2.09 -4.95 -16.05
C PHE A 34 -2.66 -6.30 -15.55
N VAL A 35 -1.77 -7.21 -15.13
CA VAL A 35 -2.16 -8.40 -14.36
C VAL A 35 -2.11 -8.05 -12.88
N VAL A 36 -3.26 -8.05 -12.21
CA VAL A 36 -3.36 -7.64 -10.80
C VAL A 36 -3.53 -8.87 -9.90
N ALA A 37 -2.71 -8.97 -8.87
CA ALA A 37 -2.92 -9.85 -7.72
C ALA A 37 -3.35 -9.00 -6.52
N LYS A 38 -4.25 -9.55 -5.69
CA LYS A 38 -4.68 -8.92 -4.45
C LYS A 38 -4.46 -9.85 -3.27
N GLU A 39 -3.89 -9.30 -2.22
CA GLU A 39 -3.71 -9.98 -0.94
C GLU A 39 -4.21 -9.10 0.21
N ASN A 40 -4.62 -9.72 1.31
CA ASN A 40 -5.13 -9.00 2.49
C ASN A 40 -4.31 -9.26 3.77
N GLN A 41 -3.10 -9.79 3.61
CA GLN A 41 -2.16 -10.07 4.69
C GLN A 41 -0.79 -9.51 4.32
N THR A 42 -0.11 -8.87 5.27
CA THR A 42 1.24 -8.32 5.06
C THR A 42 2.31 -9.41 4.88
N SER A 43 2.00 -10.65 5.26
CA SER A 43 2.90 -11.81 5.10
C SER A 43 3.33 -12.04 3.64
N VAL A 44 2.56 -11.57 2.66
CA VAL A 44 2.97 -11.59 1.25
C VAL A 44 4.26 -10.79 1.01
N PHE A 45 4.54 -9.76 1.81
CA PHE A 45 5.78 -8.99 1.69
C PHE A 45 7.01 -9.80 2.07
N ALA A 46 6.88 -10.94 2.76
CA ALA A 46 7.99 -11.84 3.06
C ALA A 46 8.23 -12.91 1.97
N ASP A 47 7.45 -12.91 0.88
CA ASP A 47 7.59 -13.86 -0.22
C ASP A 47 8.95 -13.68 -0.92
N SER A 48 9.72 -14.77 -1.05
CA SER A 48 11.03 -14.75 -1.71
C SER A 48 10.95 -14.41 -3.20
N ASN A 49 9.78 -14.60 -3.81
CA ASN A 49 9.51 -14.25 -5.20
C ASN A 49 8.80 -12.90 -5.34
N LEU A 50 8.77 -12.04 -4.32
CA LEU A 50 8.07 -10.75 -4.36
C LEU A 50 8.56 -9.85 -5.53
N ALA A 51 9.83 -9.95 -5.91
CA ALA A 51 10.41 -9.26 -7.07
C ALA A 51 9.82 -9.66 -8.44
N ARG A 52 8.91 -10.64 -8.50
CA ARG A 52 8.17 -11.01 -9.72
C ARG A 52 7.17 -9.94 -10.18
N PHE A 53 6.81 -9.01 -9.30
CA PHE A 53 5.91 -7.91 -9.59
C PHE A 53 6.69 -6.71 -10.12
N ASP A 54 6.07 -5.95 -11.02
CA ASP A 54 6.63 -4.70 -11.52
C ASP A 54 6.23 -3.51 -10.63
N LEU A 55 5.13 -3.63 -9.88
CA LEU A 55 4.59 -2.61 -8.99
C LEU A 55 3.93 -3.24 -7.76
N ILE A 56 4.17 -2.67 -6.58
CA ILE A 56 3.52 -3.02 -5.33
C ILE A 56 2.72 -1.81 -4.83
N ILE A 57 1.48 -2.03 -4.42
CA ILE A 57 0.56 -1.00 -3.93
C ILE A 57 0.03 -1.40 -2.54
N PRO A 58 0.66 -0.93 -1.44
CA PRO A 58 0.05 -1.01 -0.13
C PRO A 58 -1.17 -0.06 -0.04
N ILE A 59 -2.27 -0.59 0.46
CA ILE A 59 -3.50 0.13 0.83
C ILE A 59 -3.81 -0.28 2.27
N ILE A 60 -2.94 0.10 3.19
CA ILE A 60 -2.96 -0.35 4.58
C ILE A 60 -2.84 0.85 5.50
N SER A 61 -3.88 1.17 6.25
CA SER A 61 -3.84 2.29 7.21
C SER A 61 -3.72 1.79 8.63
N MET A 62 -2.86 2.39 9.44
CA MET A 62 -2.65 2.03 10.86
C MET A 62 -2.22 0.57 11.09
N GLY A 63 -1.82 -0.16 10.04
CA GLY A 63 -1.38 -1.55 10.14
C GLY A 63 0.01 -1.69 10.75
N ASN A 64 0.35 -2.91 11.17
CA ASN A 64 1.70 -3.31 11.56
C ASN A 64 2.32 -4.15 10.45
N ILE A 65 3.65 -4.18 10.40
CA ILE A 65 4.44 -5.00 9.49
C ILE A 65 5.54 -5.70 10.29
N ALA A 66 5.82 -6.96 9.97
CA ALA A 66 6.93 -7.65 10.59
C ALA A 66 8.28 -7.18 10.04
N ASP A 67 9.36 -7.36 10.80
CA ASP A 67 10.71 -6.98 10.36
C ASP A 67 11.11 -7.68 9.06
N ALA A 68 10.81 -8.96 8.92
CA ALA A 68 11.12 -9.73 7.71
C ALA A 68 10.34 -9.21 6.47
N GLU A 69 9.08 -8.83 6.68
CA GLU A 69 8.19 -8.29 5.65
C GLU A 69 8.70 -6.92 5.15
N SER A 70 9.01 -6.00 6.08
CA SER A 70 9.50 -4.66 5.74
C SER A 70 10.89 -4.68 5.09
N LYS A 71 11.81 -5.53 5.56
CA LYS A 71 13.14 -5.70 4.97
C LYS A 71 13.07 -6.24 3.55
N ASN A 72 12.25 -7.26 3.30
CA ASN A 72 12.11 -7.83 1.97
C ASN A 72 11.40 -6.86 1.02
N LEU A 73 10.35 -6.16 1.47
CA LEU A 73 9.72 -5.10 0.67
C LEU A 73 10.74 -4.02 0.26
N SER A 74 11.55 -3.55 1.21
CA SER A 74 12.59 -2.54 0.94
C SER A 74 13.62 -3.04 -0.05
N ALA A 75 14.14 -4.25 0.13
CA ALA A 75 15.11 -4.86 -0.79
C ALA A 75 14.56 -5.01 -2.22
N VAL A 76 13.28 -5.35 -2.36
CA VAL A 76 12.61 -5.48 -3.66
C VAL A 76 12.45 -4.11 -4.34
N VAL A 77 12.09 -3.07 -3.60
CA VAL A 77 12.02 -1.70 -4.12
C VAL A 77 13.41 -1.20 -4.52
N GLU A 78 14.44 -1.45 -3.70
CA GLU A 78 15.84 -1.15 -4.02
C GLU A 78 16.33 -1.84 -5.31
N SER A 79 15.81 -3.04 -5.60
CA SER A 79 16.11 -3.78 -6.83
C SER A 79 15.42 -3.22 -8.10
N GLY A 80 14.55 -2.22 -7.95
CA GLY A 80 13.88 -1.53 -9.07
C GLY A 80 12.40 -1.85 -9.25
N VAL A 81 11.77 -2.59 -8.34
CA VAL A 81 10.31 -2.76 -8.35
C VAL A 81 9.64 -1.46 -7.92
N GLY A 82 8.59 -1.06 -8.65
CA GLY A 82 7.86 0.15 -8.33
C GLY A 82 7.10 0.03 -7.00
N LEU A 83 7.03 1.13 -6.26
CA LEU A 83 6.16 1.28 -5.10
C LEU A 83 5.24 2.47 -5.35
N ALA A 84 3.92 2.25 -5.26
CA ALA A 84 2.94 3.32 -5.37
C ALA A 84 1.90 3.19 -4.26
N GLY A 85 1.22 4.28 -3.93
CA GLY A 85 0.16 4.26 -2.94
C GLY A 85 -0.43 5.66 -2.78
N PHE A 86 -1.48 5.77 -1.97
CA PHE A 86 -2.17 7.04 -1.78
C PHE A 86 -2.55 7.25 -0.32
N HIS A 87 -2.40 8.50 0.11
CA HIS A 87 -2.91 8.99 1.38
C HIS A 87 -2.52 8.09 2.58
N GLY A 88 -3.46 7.82 3.49
CA GLY A 88 -3.26 6.94 4.64
C GLY A 88 -3.05 5.46 4.29
N GLY A 89 -3.38 5.03 3.07
CA GLY A 89 -3.07 3.68 2.60
C GLY A 89 -1.57 3.43 2.40
N MET A 90 -0.79 4.51 2.30
CA MET A 90 0.67 4.51 2.10
C MET A 90 1.40 5.20 3.25
N GLY A 91 1.03 6.44 3.57
CA GLY A 91 1.75 7.29 4.51
C GLY A 91 1.36 7.08 5.98
N ASP A 92 0.19 6.50 6.23
CA ASP A 92 -0.27 6.11 7.57
C ASP A 92 -0.07 4.61 7.86
N SER A 93 0.60 3.91 6.95
CA SER A 93 0.99 2.51 7.13
C SER A 93 2.16 2.40 8.09
N PHE A 94 2.15 1.36 8.93
CA PHE A 94 3.35 0.88 9.64
C PHE A 94 4.07 1.96 10.45
N ARG A 95 3.33 2.72 11.27
CA ARG A 95 3.81 3.90 12.03
C ARG A 95 5.05 3.66 12.91
N LEU A 96 5.36 2.41 13.24
CA LEU A 96 6.51 2.03 14.07
C LEU A 96 7.71 1.54 13.26
N ASN A 97 7.62 1.47 11.93
CA ASN A 97 8.67 0.94 11.07
C ASN A 97 9.38 2.09 10.33
N THR A 98 10.57 2.45 10.82
CA THR A 98 11.36 3.57 10.28
C THR A 98 11.91 3.28 8.88
N ASP A 99 12.17 2.01 8.55
CA ASP A 99 12.68 1.62 7.23
C ASP A 99 11.61 1.87 6.16
N TYR A 100 10.35 1.52 6.45
CA TYR A 100 9.21 1.83 5.58
C TYR A 100 8.99 3.34 5.46
N GLN A 101 9.08 4.10 6.56
CA GLN A 101 8.99 5.56 6.50
C GLN A 101 10.09 6.18 5.65
N PHE A 102 11.30 5.65 5.74
CA PHE A 102 12.43 6.07 4.91
C PHE A 102 12.19 5.75 3.44
N MET A 103 11.77 4.51 3.13
CA MET A 103 11.44 4.06 1.78
C MET A 103 10.32 4.90 1.14
N THR A 104 9.31 5.30 1.92
CA THR A 104 8.17 6.11 1.44
C THR A 104 8.41 7.62 1.51
N GLY A 105 9.49 8.05 2.15
CA GLY A 105 9.87 9.46 2.29
C GLY A 105 8.98 10.26 3.25
N GLY A 106 8.27 9.61 4.18
CA GLY A 106 7.34 10.30 5.06
C GLY A 106 6.89 9.50 6.28
N GLN A 107 6.42 10.23 7.29
CA GLN A 107 5.80 9.69 8.50
C GLN A 107 4.47 10.40 8.74
N TRP A 108 3.41 9.65 8.99
CA TRP A 108 2.17 10.24 9.50
C TRP A 108 2.37 10.76 10.93
N VAL A 109 1.96 12.01 11.16
CA VAL A 109 2.06 12.69 12.47
C VAL A 109 0.69 12.93 13.07
N ALA A 110 -0.20 13.61 12.33
CA ALA A 110 -1.55 13.93 12.77
C ALA A 110 -2.43 14.34 11.58
N HIS A 111 -3.74 14.30 11.77
CA HIS A 111 -4.70 14.96 10.89
C HIS A 111 -4.91 16.41 11.35
N PRO A 112 -4.71 17.44 10.49
CA PRO A 112 -5.05 18.82 10.82
C PRO A 112 -6.56 18.93 11.13
N GLY A 113 -6.90 19.30 12.37
CA GLY A 113 -8.29 19.40 12.81
C GLY A 113 -8.99 18.06 13.10
N ASN A 114 -8.35 16.91 12.87
CA ASN A 114 -8.92 15.58 13.04
C ASN A 114 -10.29 15.40 12.33
N ILE A 115 -11.27 14.79 13.00
CA ILE A 115 -12.61 14.55 12.46
C ILE A 115 -13.49 15.72 12.87
N ILE A 116 -13.87 16.56 11.90
CA ILE A 116 -14.77 17.70 12.11
C ILE A 116 -16.10 17.48 11.40
N SER A 117 -17.20 17.84 12.07
CA SER A 117 -18.50 17.92 11.43
C SER A 117 -18.57 19.20 10.59
N TYR A 118 -18.99 19.08 9.33
CA TYR A 118 -19.22 20.21 8.45
C TYR A 118 -20.52 20.01 7.66
N ARG A 119 -21.13 21.11 7.19
CA ARG A 119 -22.33 21.11 6.37
C ARG A 119 -21.98 21.67 4.99
N ILE A 120 -22.27 20.89 3.95
CA ILE A 120 -22.26 21.39 2.57
C ILE A 120 -23.68 21.88 2.26
N ASN A 121 -23.80 23.12 1.79
CA ASN A 121 -25.01 23.61 1.14
C ASN A 121 -24.80 23.46 -0.37
N ILE A 122 -25.57 22.57 -0.99
CA ILE A 122 -25.55 22.29 -2.44
C ILE A 122 -26.74 22.98 -3.08
#